data_AF-A0A1V6LVT7-F1
#
_entry.id   AF-A0A1V6LVT7-F1
#
_cell.length_a   1.000
_cell.length_b   1.000
_cell.length_c   1.000
_cell.angle_alpha   90.00
_cell.angle_beta   90.00
_cell.angle_gamma   90.00
#
_symmetry.space_group_name_H-M   'P 1'
#
loop_
_entity.id
_entity.type
_entity.pdbx_description
1 polymer ?
#
loop_
_entity_poly.entity_id
_entity_poly.type
_entity_poly.pdbx_seq_one_letter_code
_entity_poly.pdbx_strand_id
1 'polypeptide(L)'
;MEKKIMHLEVQTDRILVFGGVYSNLQALQELKSIAEAEGIAPEHCICTGDIVGYCAQPEETVQLFREWGALSISGNVEQQLADGSDDCGCDFTEGSRCDVFSRTWFPFSKEQLSKDAIEWMGTLPEHLKFTFAGKKITVVHGSYEQVSDFIFESTSVDKKQVSFNASQSDVILGGHSGLPFHHAFENKLWLNPGVIGMPANDGTPRVWYMLLEEVEGKLKYTHRSFEYDYHTAKQLMHINFLPEAYADTLQTGLWDNMEILPELEKMAQGIPIDFNTNSNINKNTKQNTMANNYYDPADLRKFGKITEWSEELGTKFFDYYGKVFEEGALTAREKSLIALAVSHVVKCPYCIDAYTKDGLQKGITKEEMMEAVHVGAAIESGATLVHGVQMMNKYNKLSH
;
A
#
# COMPACT_ATOMS: atom_id res chain seq x y z
N MET A 1 -21.07 21.65 -14.65
CA MET A 1 -21.09 21.12 -16.04
C MET A 1 -21.67 19.73 -15.99
N GLU A 2 -22.33 19.29 -17.06
CA GLU A 2 -22.85 17.92 -17.16
C GLU A 2 -21.66 16.96 -17.33
N LYS A 3 -21.60 15.88 -16.55
CA LYS A 3 -20.47 14.95 -16.55
C LYS A 3 -20.36 14.26 -17.90
N LYS A 4 -19.14 14.11 -18.43
CA LYS A 4 -18.91 13.40 -19.71
C LYS A 4 -18.99 11.90 -19.51
N ILE A 5 -20.13 11.29 -19.87
CA ILE A 5 -20.39 9.86 -19.68
C ILE A 5 -20.37 9.15 -21.04
N MET A 6 -19.63 8.06 -21.14
CA MET A 6 -19.66 7.16 -22.29
C MET A 6 -20.42 5.87 -21.93
N HIS A 7 -21.37 5.49 -22.77
CA HIS A 7 -22.14 4.26 -22.63
C HIS A 7 -21.54 3.18 -23.53
N LEU A 8 -21.22 2.01 -22.98
CA LEU A 8 -20.65 0.90 -23.73
C LEU A 8 -21.68 -0.20 -23.95
N GLU A 9 -21.60 -0.81 -25.13
CA GLU A 9 -22.22 -2.10 -25.41
C GLU A 9 -21.15 -3.18 -25.25
N VAL A 10 -21.29 -4.02 -24.23
CA VAL A 10 -20.34 -5.10 -23.95
C VAL A 10 -20.81 -6.37 -24.66
N GLN A 11 -19.98 -6.91 -25.55
CA GLN A 11 -20.27 -8.11 -26.35
C GLN A 11 -19.25 -9.23 -26.07
N THR A 12 -18.98 -9.47 -24.79
CA THR A 12 -18.04 -10.47 -24.28
C THR A 12 -18.60 -11.05 -22.99
N ASP A 13 -18.13 -12.24 -22.62
CA ASP A 13 -18.37 -12.85 -21.31
C ASP A 13 -17.23 -12.56 -20.31
N ARG A 14 -16.19 -11.82 -20.73
CA ARG A 14 -15.02 -11.52 -19.92
C ARG A 14 -14.49 -10.10 -20.16
N ILE A 15 -14.25 -9.38 -19.07
CA ILE A 15 -13.66 -8.03 -19.05
C ILE A 15 -12.45 -8.02 -18.12
N LEU A 16 -11.37 -7.37 -18.55
CA LEU A 16 -10.24 -7.05 -17.69
C LEU A 16 -10.38 -5.61 -17.18
N VAL A 17 -10.25 -5.40 -15.86
CA VAL A 17 -10.35 -4.07 -15.24
C VAL A 17 -9.08 -3.80 -14.44
N PHE A 18 -8.52 -2.60 -14.59
CA PHE A 18 -7.30 -2.16 -13.92
C PHE A 18 -7.35 -0.65 -13.70
N GLY A 19 -6.38 -0.09 -13.00
CA GLY A 19 -6.26 1.35 -12.78
C GLY A 19 -4.83 1.79 -12.54
N GLY A 20 -4.61 3.10 -12.47
CA GLY A 20 -3.36 3.68 -11.97
C GLY A 20 -2.13 3.07 -12.63
N VAL A 21 -1.97 3.28 -13.94
CA VAL A 21 -0.77 2.83 -14.66
C VAL A 21 0.45 3.63 -14.21
N TYR A 22 0.25 4.89 -13.84
CA TYR A 22 1.26 5.75 -13.23
C TYR A 22 2.60 5.70 -13.98
N SER A 23 2.58 5.96 -15.30
CA SER A 23 3.78 6.05 -16.14
C SER A 23 4.71 4.81 -16.05
N ASN A 24 4.19 3.67 -15.58
CA ASN A 24 4.93 2.44 -15.37
C ASN A 24 4.76 1.55 -16.62
N LEU A 25 5.60 1.82 -17.62
CA LEU A 25 5.56 1.14 -18.90
C LEU A 25 5.74 -0.38 -18.75
N GLN A 26 6.63 -0.82 -17.85
CA GLN A 26 6.91 -2.24 -17.63
C GLN A 26 5.66 -2.99 -17.15
N ALA A 27 4.90 -2.41 -16.21
CA ALA A 27 3.66 -3.00 -15.74
C ALA A 27 2.55 -3.01 -16.82
N LEU A 28 2.46 -1.95 -17.63
CA LEU A 28 1.49 -1.89 -18.73
C LEU A 28 1.79 -2.93 -19.82
N GLN A 29 3.06 -3.10 -20.19
CA GLN A 29 3.48 -4.12 -21.16
C GLN A 29 3.12 -5.52 -20.69
N GLU A 30 3.39 -5.84 -19.42
CA GLU A 30 3.05 -7.14 -18.85
C GLU A 30 1.53 -7.36 -18.80
N LEU A 31 0.75 -6.37 -18.37
CA LEU A 31 -0.72 -6.49 -18.36
C LEU A 31 -1.28 -6.70 -19.78
N LYS A 32 -0.75 -6.00 -20.78
CA LYS A 32 -1.14 -6.19 -22.18
C LYS A 32 -0.85 -7.63 -22.63
N SER A 33 0.32 -8.17 -22.32
CA SER A 33 0.65 -9.57 -22.61
C SER A 33 -0.25 -10.58 -21.87
N ILE A 34 -0.64 -10.29 -20.63
CA ILE A 34 -1.62 -11.09 -19.88
C ILE A 34 -2.99 -11.07 -20.57
N ALA A 35 -3.46 -9.90 -21.00
CA ALA A 35 -4.74 -9.77 -21.71
C ALA A 35 -4.74 -10.56 -23.03
N GLU A 36 -3.66 -10.46 -23.81
CA GLU A 36 -3.47 -11.22 -25.06
C GLU A 36 -3.45 -12.74 -24.81
N ALA A 37 -2.74 -13.19 -23.78
CA ALA A 37 -2.67 -14.61 -23.42
C ALA A 37 -4.02 -15.18 -22.92
N GLU A 38 -4.84 -14.35 -22.26
CA GLU A 38 -6.19 -14.69 -21.82
C GLU A 38 -7.25 -14.53 -22.92
N GLY A 39 -6.86 -14.06 -24.11
CA GLY A 39 -7.75 -13.85 -25.25
C GLY A 39 -8.75 -12.71 -25.06
N ILE A 40 -8.44 -11.73 -24.20
CA ILE A 40 -9.29 -10.58 -23.92
C ILE A 40 -8.95 -9.47 -24.91
N ALA A 41 -9.90 -9.12 -25.77
CA ALA A 41 -9.71 -8.05 -26.75
C ALA A 41 -9.52 -6.68 -26.07
N PRO A 42 -8.74 -5.75 -26.65
CA PRO A 42 -8.44 -4.47 -26.01
C PRO A 42 -9.66 -3.64 -25.63
N GLU A 43 -10.72 -3.64 -26.45
CA GLU A 43 -11.98 -2.95 -26.18
C GLU A 43 -12.74 -3.49 -24.94
N HIS A 44 -12.32 -4.65 -24.42
CA HIS A 44 -12.82 -5.26 -23.19
C HIS A 44 -11.82 -5.15 -22.01
N CYS A 45 -10.79 -4.31 -22.16
CA CYS A 45 -9.87 -3.92 -21.10
C CYS A 45 -10.19 -2.48 -20.67
N ILE A 46 -10.51 -2.28 -19.40
CA ILE A 46 -10.99 -1.00 -18.87
C ILE A 46 -10.05 -0.48 -17.77
N CYS A 47 -9.46 0.69 -18.00
CA CYS A 47 -8.66 1.44 -17.04
C CYS A 47 -9.54 2.44 -16.25
N THR A 48 -9.37 2.51 -14.94
CA THR A 48 -10.06 3.46 -14.06
C THR A 48 -9.39 4.83 -13.99
N GLY A 49 -8.50 5.18 -14.93
CA GLY A 49 -7.76 6.45 -14.96
C GLY A 49 -6.39 6.41 -14.27
N ASP A 50 -5.74 7.58 -14.20
CA ASP A 50 -4.34 7.76 -13.78
C ASP A 50 -3.35 6.90 -14.59
N ILE A 51 -3.37 7.09 -15.91
CA ILE A 51 -2.41 6.47 -16.82
C ILE A 51 -1.01 7.07 -16.58
N VAL A 52 -0.97 8.37 -16.28
CA VAL A 52 0.25 9.12 -16.01
C VAL A 52 0.36 9.41 -14.51
N GLY A 53 1.58 9.33 -13.98
CA GLY A 53 1.92 9.74 -12.62
C GLY A 53 3.13 8.98 -12.10
N TYR A 54 3.75 9.40 -11.00
CA TYR A 54 4.80 8.69 -10.25
C TYR A 54 6.05 8.17 -11.02
N CYS A 55 5.94 7.20 -11.94
CA CYS A 55 7.06 6.54 -12.61
C CYS A 55 7.59 7.32 -13.84
N ALA A 56 8.64 6.78 -14.45
CA ALA A 56 9.55 7.54 -15.30
C ALA A 56 9.24 7.59 -16.81
N GLN A 57 8.18 6.92 -17.30
CA GLN A 57 7.92 6.80 -18.74
C GLN A 57 6.51 7.25 -19.14
N PRO A 58 6.13 8.52 -18.88
CA PRO A 58 4.78 9.02 -19.12
C PRO A 58 4.36 8.96 -20.60
N GLU A 59 5.21 9.43 -21.52
CA GLU A 59 4.88 9.49 -22.95
C GLU A 59 4.78 8.08 -23.54
N GLU A 60 5.76 7.21 -23.29
CA GLU A 60 5.75 5.84 -23.81
C GLU A 60 4.56 5.03 -23.27
N THR A 61 4.18 5.26 -22.01
CA THR A 61 3.00 4.65 -21.40
C THR A 61 1.73 5.10 -22.12
N VAL A 62 1.57 6.40 -22.40
CA VAL A 62 0.39 6.91 -23.13
C VAL A 62 0.34 6.38 -24.56
N GLN A 63 1.48 6.36 -25.27
CA GLN A 63 1.52 5.85 -26.64
C GLN A 63 1.19 4.36 -26.70
N LEU A 64 1.77 3.55 -25.82
CA LEU A 64 1.44 2.12 -25.73
C LEU A 64 -0.03 1.90 -25.36
N PHE A 65 -0.57 2.65 -24.42
CA PHE A 65 -1.97 2.54 -24.02
C PHE A 65 -2.91 2.80 -25.19
N ARG A 66 -2.63 3.85 -25.97
CA ARG A 66 -3.38 4.22 -27.17
C ARG A 66 -3.25 3.19 -28.28
N GLU A 67 -2.05 2.68 -28.53
CA GLU A 67 -1.80 1.61 -29.49
C GLU A 67 -2.54 0.33 -29.12
N TRP A 68 -2.54 -0.02 -27.83
CA TRP A 68 -3.23 -1.19 -27.33
C TRP A 68 -4.74 -1.11 -27.62
N GLY A 69 -5.35 0.06 -27.45
CA GLY A 69 -6.79 0.26 -27.70
C GLY A 69 -7.68 -0.09 -26.51
N ALA A 70 -7.11 -0.15 -25.30
CA ALA A 70 -7.87 -0.27 -24.06
C ALA A 70 -8.73 0.98 -23.81
N LEU A 71 -9.85 0.81 -23.11
CA LEU A 71 -10.73 1.90 -22.71
C LEU A 71 -10.23 2.53 -21.40
N SER A 72 -10.42 3.83 -21.24
CA SER A 72 -10.13 4.52 -19.98
C SER A 72 -11.17 5.60 -19.68
N ILE A 73 -11.34 5.89 -18.40
CA ILE A 73 -11.89 7.17 -17.92
C ILE A 73 -10.74 8.14 -17.59
N SER A 74 -11.05 9.42 -17.43
CA SER A 74 -10.11 10.40 -16.87
C SER A 74 -10.06 10.32 -15.35
N GLY A 75 -8.86 10.19 -14.81
CA GLY A 75 -8.55 10.46 -13.41
C GLY A 75 -8.27 11.94 -13.17
N ASN A 76 -7.88 12.29 -11.95
CA ASN A 76 -7.56 13.69 -11.62
C ASN A 76 -6.31 14.16 -12.36
N VAL A 77 -5.33 13.28 -12.59
CA VAL A 77 -4.09 13.64 -13.30
C VAL A 77 -4.39 13.98 -14.77
N GLU A 78 -5.20 13.18 -15.45
CA GLU A 78 -5.60 13.47 -16.84
C GLU A 78 -6.35 14.81 -16.96
N GLN A 79 -7.26 15.09 -16.03
CA GLN A 79 -8.03 16.35 -16.02
C GLN A 79 -7.11 17.57 -15.85
N GLN A 80 -6.18 17.50 -14.89
CA GLN A 80 -5.26 18.61 -14.60
C GLN A 80 -4.25 18.84 -15.72
N LEU A 81 -3.74 17.78 -16.36
CA LEU A 81 -2.86 17.90 -17.51
C LEU A 81 -3.59 18.52 -18.70
N ALA A 82 -4.83 18.11 -18.97
CA ALA A 82 -5.66 18.66 -20.06
C ALA A 82 -6.03 20.14 -19.84
N ASP A 83 -6.28 20.53 -18.59
CA ASP A 83 -6.58 21.92 -18.22
C ASP A 83 -5.33 22.82 -18.19
N GLY A 84 -4.14 22.23 -18.38
CA GLY A 84 -2.86 22.95 -18.34
C GLY A 84 -2.43 23.38 -16.94
N SER A 85 -3.03 22.80 -15.90
CA SER A 85 -2.74 23.07 -14.48
C SER A 85 -1.27 22.79 -14.13
N ASP A 86 -0.77 23.46 -13.08
CA ASP A 86 0.58 23.25 -12.55
C ASP A 86 0.61 22.26 -11.36
N ASP A 87 -0.55 21.69 -11.00
CA ASP A 87 -0.70 20.69 -9.93
C ASP A 87 -1.51 19.46 -10.38
N CYS A 88 -1.22 18.31 -9.78
CA CYS A 88 -1.85 17.02 -10.04
C CYS A 88 -3.33 16.91 -9.61
N GLY A 89 -3.86 17.85 -8.82
CA GLY A 89 -5.28 17.90 -8.43
C GLY A 89 -5.73 16.79 -7.49
N CYS A 90 -4.78 16.08 -6.87
CA CYS A 90 -5.08 15.21 -5.73
C CYS A 90 -5.44 16.08 -4.52
N ASP A 91 -6.44 15.70 -3.73
CA ASP A 91 -6.78 16.36 -2.46
C ASP A 91 -5.78 15.95 -1.34
N PHE A 92 -4.49 16.15 -1.59
CA PHE A 92 -3.46 15.98 -0.57
C PHE A 92 -3.55 17.10 0.46
N THR A 93 -3.25 16.78 1.72
CA THR A 93 -3.16 17.83 2.76
C THR A 93 -1.99 18.77 2.41
N GLU A 94 -2.22 20.08 2.44
CA GLU A 94 -1.18 21.07 2.12
C GLU A 94 0.04 20.88 3.03
N GLY A 95 1.24 20.74 2.43
CA GLY A 95 2.48 20.46 3.14
C GLY A 95 2.71 18.98 3.51
N SER A 96 1.81 18.08 3.11
CA SER A 96 2.03 16.62 3.19
C SER A 96 3.24 16.17 2.35
N ARG A 97 3.78 14.99 2.65
CA ARG A 97 4.81 14.38 1.80
C ARG A 97 4.29 14.14 0.37
N CYS A 98 3.01 13.79 0.20
CA CYS A 98 2.41 13.61 -1.12
C CYS A 98 2.32 14.91 -1.92
N ASP A 99 1.97 16.05 -1.29
CA ASP A 99 2.01 17.38 -1.91
C ASP A 99 3.44 17.79 -2.29
N VAL A 100 4.44 17.50 -1.44
CA VAL A 100 5.84 17.79 -1.78
C VAL A 100 6.33 16.93 -2.95
N PHE A 101 5.95 15.64 -2.99
CA PHE A 101 6.37 14.74 -4.07
C PHE A 101 5.65 15.02 -5.39
N SER A 102 4.38 15.44 -5.38
CA SER A 102 3.66 15.82 -6.60
C SER A 102 4.33 16.97 -7.35
N ARG A 103 4.93 17.91 -6.63
CA ARG A 103 5.74 19.00 -7.20
C ARG A 103 7.02 18.55 -7.90
N THR A 104 7.38 17.27 -7.80
CA THR A 104 8.53 16.69 -8.51
C THR A 104 8.08 15.87 -9.72
N TRP A 105 7.19 14.89 -9.52
CA TRP A 105 6.80 13.98 -10.61
C TRP A 105 5.81 14.59 -11.61
N PHE A 106 4.94 15.52 -11.17
CA PHE A 106 3.92 16.10 -12.05
C PHE A 106 4.55 17.05 -13.08
N PRO A 107 5.46 17.99 -12.71
CA PRO A 107 6.18 18.78 -13.70
C PRO A 107 7.02 17.93 -14.66
N PHE A 108 7.69 16.89 -14.15
CA PHE A 108 8.41 15.94 -14.99
C PHE A 108 7.47 15.30 -16.02
N SER A 109 6.31 14.81 -15.59
CA SER A 109 5.34 14.18 -16.48
C SER A 109 4.84 15.16 -17.54
N LYS A 110 4.48 16.38 -17.13
CA LYS A 110 4.02 17.46 -18.03
C LYS A 110 5.08 17.85 -19.07
N GLU A 111 6.36 17.84 -18.70
CA GLU A 111 7.47 18.17 -19.60
C GLU A 111 7.74 17.06 -20.63
N GLN A 112 7.61 15.79 -20.22
CA GLN A 112 7.87 14.65 -21.11
C GLN A 112 6.72 14.37 -22.09
N LEU A 113 5.49 14.76 -21.74
CA LEU A 113 4.31 14.49 -22.56
C LEU A 113 4.24 15.37 -23.81
N SER A 114 3.87 14.75 -24.93
CA SER A 114 3.55 15.46 -26.16
C SER A 114 2.21 16.20 -26.05
N LYS A 115 2.03 17.25 -26.87
CA LYS A 115 0.74 17.95 -26.97
C LYS A 115 -0.39 17.02 -27.39
N ASP A 116 -0.11 16.10 -28.30
CA ASP A 116 -1.07 15.10 -28.77
C ASP A 116 -1.51 14.15 -27.65
N ALA A 117 -0.58 13.74 -26.78
CA ALA A 117 -0.91 12.95 -25.59
C ALA A 117 -1.82 13.73 -24.61
N ILE A 118 -1.52 15.00 -24.35
CA ILE A 118 -2.33 15.85 -23.46
C ILE A 118 -3.72 16.11 -24.06
N GLU A 119 -3.80 16.45 -25.35
CA GLU A 119 -5.06 16.64 -26.05
C GLU A 119 -5.91 15.36 -26.02
N TRP A 120 -5.30 14.20 -26.23
CA TRP A 120 -5.96 12.90 -26.12
C TRP A 120 -6.52 12.64 -24.72
N MET A 121 -5.76 12.94 -23.65
CA MET A 121 -6.26 12.80 -22.27
C MET A 121 -7.51 13.66 -22.02
N GLY A 122 -7.57 14.87 -22.59
CA GLY A 122 -8.76 15.72 -22.57
C GLY A 122 -9.98 15.12 -23.30
N THR A 123 -9.78 14.13 -24.16
CA THR A 123 -10.87 13.42 -24.84
C THR A 123 -11.45 12.24 -24.06
N LEU A 124 -10.86 11.85 -22.93
CA LEU A 124 -11.38 10.75 -22.11
C LEU A 124 -12.74 11.14 -21.47
N PRO A 125 -13.66 10.17 -21.27
CA PRO A 125 -14.87 10.38 -20.49
C PRO A 125 -14.57 10.39 -18.99
N GLU A 126 -15.37 11.10 -18.19
CA GLU A 126 -15.27 11.04 -16.72
C GLU A 126 -15.77 9.69 -16.17
N HIS A 127 -16.79 9.12 -16.81
CA HIS A 127 -17.39 7.85 -16.39
C HIS A 127 -17.72 6.95 -17.59
N LEU A 128 -17.61 5.64 -17.38
CA LEU A 128 -18.15 4.63 -18.27
C LEU A 128 -19.37 3.97 -17.64
N LYS A 129 -20.41 3.71 -18.43
CA LYS A 129 -21.61 2.99 -18.00
C LYS A 129 -21.93 1.85 -18.95
N PHE A 130 -22.20 0.67 -18.40
CA PHE A 130 -22.56 -0.50 -19.21
C PHE A 130 -23.39 -1.52 -18.40
N THR A 131 -23.92 -2.51 -19.09
CA THR A 131 -24.58 -3.67 -18.45
C THR A 131 -23.75 -4.91 -18.71
N PHE A 132 -23.53 -5.73 -17.68
CA PHE A 132 -22.78 -6.98 -17.77
C PHE A 132 -23.35 -7.99 -16.77
N ALA A 133 -23.59 -9.23 -17.19
CA ALA A 133 -24.27 -10.26 -16.38
C ALA A 133 -25.55 -9.76 -15.69
N GLY A 134 -26.36 -8.96 -16.40
CA GLY A 134 -27.61 -8.38 -15.90
C GLY A 134 -27.46 -7.28 -14.83
N LYS A 135 -26.24 -6.78 -14.58
CA LYS A 135 -25.96 -5.71 -13.61
C LYS A 135 -25.61 -4.40 -14.31
N LYS A 136 -26.12 -3.28 -13.81
CA LYS A 136 -25.71 -1.94 -14.25
C LYS A 136 -24.40 -1.55 -13.58
N ILE A 137 -23.36 -1.38 -14.36
CA ILE A 137 -22.00 -1.06 -13.88
C ILE A 137 -21.65 0.38 -14.26
N THR A 138 -21.13 1.15 -13.30
CA THR A 138 -20.49 2.45 -13.55
C THR A 138 -19.01 2.38 -13.15
N VAL A 139 -18.13 2.89 -14.00
CA VAL A 139 -16.70 3.06 -13.73
C VAL A 139 -16.46 4.49 -13.27
N VAL A 140 -15.78 4.64 -12.13
CA VAL A 140 -15.41 5.93 -11.53
C VAL A 140 -13.94 5.90 -11.13
N HIS A 141 -13.29 7.07 -11.13
CA HIS A 141 -11.91 7.17 -10.66
C HIS A 141 -11.88 7.18 -9.11
N GLY A 142 -12.38 8.26 -8.48
CA GLY A 142 -12.61 8.34 -7.04
C GLY A 142 -14.05 8.00 -6.66
N SER A 143 -14.89 9.02 -6.44
CA SER A 143 -16.34 8.88 -6.31
C SER A 143 -17.06 9.31 -7.60
N TYR A 144 -18.38 9.08 -7.67
CA TYR A 144 -19.16 9.56 -8.81
C TYR A 144 -19.20 11.09 -8.85
N GLU A 145 -19.25 11.74 -7.70
CA GLU A 145 -19.36 13.19 -7.56
C GLU A 145 -18.01 13.88 -7.71
N GLN A 146 -16.97 13.35 -7.06
CA GLN A 146 -15.64 13.95 -6.97
C GLN A 146 -14.56 12.99 -7.47
N VAL A 147 -13.76 13.44 -8.44
CA VAL A 147 -12.73 12.61 -9.06
C VAL A 147 -11.61 12.24 -8.07
N SER A 148 -11.26 13.15 -7.16
CA SER A 148 -10.18 13.02 -6.16
C SER A 148 -10.60 12.32 -4.86
N ASP A 149 -11.85 11.83 -4.77
CA ASP A 149 -12.34 11.19 -3.56
C ASP A 149 -11.66 9.84 -3.33
N PHE A 150 -10.99 9.68 -2.18
CA PHE A 150 -10.48 8.38 -1.77
C PHE A 150 -11.61 7.51 -1.17
N ILE A 151 -11.86 6.36 -1.80
CA ILE A 151 -12.82 5.34 -1.34
C ILE A 151 -12.07 4.02 -1.06
N PHE A 152 -12.09 3.61 0.19
CA PHE A 152 -11.43 2.39 0.70
C PHE A 152 -12.45 1.32 1.10
N GLU A 153 -11.98 0.12 1.44
CA GLU A 153 -12.85 -0.93 1.99
C GLU A 153 -13.54 -0.46 3.27
N SER A 154 -12.79 0.18 4.18
CA SER A 154 -13.31 0.74 5.44
C SER A 154 -14.22 1.96 5.29
N THR A 155 -14.28 2.57 4.10
CA THR A 155 -15.15 3.73 3.87
C THR A 155 -16.61 3.37 4.11
N SER A 156 -17.31 4.22 4.87
CA SER A 156 -18.68 3.96 5.31
C SER A 156 -19.64 3.70 4.14
N VAL A 157 -20.64 2.86 4.41
CA VAL A 157 -21.72 2.56 3.45
C VAL A 157 -22.41 3.85 3.01
N ASP A 158 -22.68 4.77 3.93
CA ASP A 158 -23.33 6.05 3.62
C ASP A 158 -22.56 6.86 2.58
N LYS A 159 -21.22 6.94 2.68
CA LYS A 159 -20.39 7.65 1.70
C LYS A 159 -20.42 6.95 0.33
N LYS A 160 -20.30 5.62 0.30
CA LYS A 160 -20.38 4.82 -0.94
C LYS A 160 -21.78 4.92 -1.59
N GLN A 161 -22.84 5.00 -0.78
CA GLN A 161 -24.23 5.02 -1.24
C GLN A 161 -24.56 6.28 -2.05
N VAL A 162 -23.89 7.41 -1.79
CA VAL A 162 -24.06 8.64 -2.57
C VAL A 162 -23.79 8.37 -4.05
N SER A 163 -22.65 7.74 -4.37
CA SER A 163 -22.29 7.42 -5.75
C SER A 163 -23.21 6.38 -6.39
N PHE A 164 -23.75 5.41 -5.63
CA PHE A 164 -24.77 4.49 -6.15
C PHE A 164 -26.08 5.20 -6.49
N ASN A 165 -26.50 6.14 -5.65
CA ASN A 165 -27.71 6.93 -5.87
C ASN A 165 -27.56 7.87 -7.08
N ALA A 166 -26.41 8.50 -7.27
CA ALA A 166 -26.20 9.39 -8.41
C ALA A 166 -25.99 8.63 -9.73
N SER A 167 -25.29 7.49 -9.68
CA SER A 167 -25.01 6.69 -10.88
C SER A 167 -26.19 5.82 -11.33
N GLN A 168 -27.09 5.45 -10.41
CA GLN A 168 -28.17 4.48 -10.60
C GLN A 168 -27.64 3.08 -10.98
N SER A 169 -26.48 2.71 -10.45
CA SER A 169 -25.79 1.43 -10.70
C SER A 169 -26.04 0.38 -9.64
N ASP A 170 -25.85 -0.89 -10.00
CA ASP A 170 -25.79 -2.02 -9.09
C ASP A 170 -24.35 -2.30 -8.64
N VAL A 171 -23.38 -2.03 -9.52
CA VAL A 171 -21.95 -2.24 -9.28
C VAL A 171 -21.20 -0.94 -9.61
N ILE A 172 -20.26 -0.57 -8.75
CA ILE A 172 -19.27 0.47 -9.04
C ILE A 172 -17.90 -0.18 -9.18
N LEU A 173 -17.21 0.13 -10.27
CA LEU A 173 -15.79 -0.13 -10.46
C LEU A 173 -15.04 1.16 -10.13
N GLY A 174 -14.40 1.23 -8.96
CA GLY A 174 -13.65 2.39 -8.49
C GLY A 174 -12.14 2.24 -8.73
N GLY A 175 -11.41 3.34 -8.68
CA GLY A 175 -9.95 3.41 -8.77
C GLY A 175 -9.36 4.24 -7.63
N HIS A 176 -8.44 5.15 -7.98
CA HIS A 176 -7.80 6.23 -7.18
C HIS A 176 -7.09 5.83 -5.87
N SER A 177 -7.77 5.08 -4.99
CA SER A 177 -7.25 4.67 -3.67
C SER A 177 -6.03 3.75 -3.71
N GLY A 178 -5.64 3.22 -4.88
CA GLY A 178 -4.47 2.35 -5.04
C GLY A 178 -4.64 0.91 -4.54
N LEU A 179 -5.61 0.64 -3.66
CA LEU A 179 -5.76 -0.66 -3.01
C LEU A 179 -6.81 -1.54 -3.70
N PRO A 180 -6.52 -2.81 -3.99
CA PRO A 180 -7.54 -3.76 -4.42
C PRO A 180 -8.46 -4.12 -3.25
N PHE A 181 -9.77 -4.07 -3.47
CA PHE A 181 -10.74 -4.58 -2.51
C PHE A 181 -12.09 -4.86 -3.18
N HIS A 182 -12.99 -5.52 -2.46
CA HIS A 182 -14.41 -5.55 -2.78
C HIS A 182 -15.23 -5.32 -1.52
N HIS A 183 -16.35 -4.62 -1.65
CA HIS A 183 -17.28 -4.41 -0.55
C HIS A 183 -18.72 -4.59 -1.04
N ALA A 184 -19.35 -5.66 -0.58
CA ALA A 184 -20.75 -5.94 -0.85
C ALA A 184 -21.61 -5.49 0.33
N PHE A 185 -22.66 -4.73 0.06
CA PHE A 185 -23.63 -4.31 1.06
C PHE A 185 -25.02 -4.20 0.43
N GLU A 186 -26.03 -4.73 1.12
CA GLU A 186 -27.38 -4.89 0.58
C GLU A 186 -27.38 -5.57 -0.80
N ASN A 187 -27.82 -4.86 -1.85
CA ASN A 187 -27.81 -5.32 -3.24
C ASN A 187 -26.79 -4.56 -4.11
N LYS A 188 -25.83 -3.87 -3.47
CA LYS A 188 -24.78 -3.08 -4.13
C LYS A 188 -23.42 -3.71 -3.95
N LEU A 189 -22.54 -3.48 -4.93
CA LEU A 189 -21.19 -4.02 -4.93
C LEU A 189 -20.19 -2.94 -5.37
N TRP A 190 -19.27 -2.59 -4.49
CA TRP A 190 -18.12 -1.76 -4.84
C TRP A 190 -16.91 -2.67 -5.10
N LEU A 191 -16.32 -2.55 -6.28
CA LEU A 191 -15.14 -3.29 -6.70
C LEU A 191 -14.02 -2.29 -6.98
N ASN A 192 -12.86 -2.49 -6.37
CA ASN A 192 -11.64 -1.78 -6.72
C ASN A 192 -10.62 -2.82 -7.23
N PRO A 193 -10.18 -2.76 -8.50
CA PRO A 193 -9.21 -3.70 -9.05
C PRO A 193 -7.81 -3.52 -8.44
N GLY A 194 -7.55 -2.41 -7.75
CA GLY A 194 -6.21 -1.95 -7.42
C GLY A 194 -5.58 -1.21 -8.59
N VAL A 195 -4.28 -1.00 -8.51
CA VAL A 195 -3.51 -0.30 -9.54
C VAL A 195 -2.35 -1.14 -10.04
N ILE A 196 -1.91 -0.88 -11.28
CA ILE A 196 -0.82 -1.62 -11.91
C ILE A 196 0.53 -0.90 -11.83
N GLY A 197 0.52 0.41 -11.60
CA GLY A 197 1.73 1.22 -11.61
C GLY A 197 2.50 1.21 -10.30
N MET A 198 1.83 0.92 -9.18
CA MET A 198 2.41 0.93 -7.84
C MET A 198 1.91 -0.29 -7.04
N PRO A 199 2.76 -0.97 -6.24
CA PRO A 199 2.33 -2.04 -5.35
C PRO A 199 1.29 -1.62 -4.32
N ALA A 200 0.49 -2.58 -3.83
CA ALA A 200 -0.69 -2.32 -2.99
C ALA A 200 -0.42 -2.17 -1.48
N ASN A 201 0.75 -1.66 -1.09
CA ASN A 201 1.17 -1.53 0.31
C ASN A 201 1.19 -2.87 1.09
N ASP A 202 1.25 -4.01 0.41
CA ASP A 202 1.08 -5.34 0.98
C ASP A 202 2.41 -6.08 1.24
N GLY A 203 3.53 -5.36 1.12
CA GLY A 203 4.89 -5.89 1.36
C GLY A 203 5.39 -6.79 0.23
N THR A 204 4.76 -6.74 -0.94
CA THR A 204 5.19 -7.47 -2.13
C THR A 204 5.30 -6.52 -3.34
N PRO A 205 6.20 -6.78 -4.31
CA PRO A 205 6.36 -5.92 -5.49
C PRO A 205 5.27 -6.13 -6.54
N ARG A 206 4.36 -7.09 -6.34
CA ARG A 206 3.29 -7.39 -7.30
C ARG A 206 2.26 -6.27 -7.33
N VAL A 207 1.56 -6.20 -8.44
CA VAL A 207 0.49 -5.22 -8.68
C VAL A 207 -0.80 -5.93 -9.06
N TRP A 208 -1.92 -5.20 -9.02
CA TRP A 208 -3.25 -5.81 -8.99
C TRP A 208 -4.16 -5.34 -10.13
N TYR A 209 -4.98 -6.26 -10.60
CA TYR A 209 -6.05 -6.04 -11.56
C TYR A 209 -7.23 -6.96 -11.22
N MET A 210 -8.32 -6.83 -11.97
CA MET A 210 -9.52 -7.65 -11.78
C MET A 210 -9.98 -8.24 -13.11
N LEU A 211 -10.47 -9.48 -13.06
CA LEU A 211 -11.28 -10.06 -14.11
C LEU A 211 -12.74 -10.08 -13.69
N LEU A 212 -13.61 -9.60 -14.59
CA LEU A 212 -15.05 -9.81 -14.52
C LEU A 212 -15.43 -10.87 -15.54
N GLU A 213 -16.23 -11.84 -15.13
CA GLU A 213 -16.71 -12.93 -15.97
C GLU A 213 -18.23 -13.08 -15.81
N GLU A 214 -18.93 -13.36 -16.89
CA GLU A 214 -20.32 -13.80 -16.87
C GLU A 214 -20.37 -15.33 -16.88
N VAL A 215 -20.75 -15.92 -15.75
CA VAL A 215 -20.87 -17.38 -15.60
C VAL A 215 -22.32 -17.70 -15.28
N GLU A 216 -23.01 -18.41 -16.18
CA GLU A 216 -24.43 -18.78 -16.03
C GLU A 216 -25.35 -17.56 -15.75
N GLY A 217 -25.08 -16.44 -16.42
CA GLY A 217 -25.84 -15.19 -16.24
C GLY A 217 -25.57 -14.46 -14.94
N LYS A 218 -24.52 -14.83 -14.20
CA LYS A 218 -24.10 -14.18 -12.95
C LYS A 218 -22.74 -13.53 -13.08
N LEU A 219 -22.60 -12.38 -12.44
CA LEU A 219 -21.32 -11.68 -12.33
C LEU A 219 -20.39 -12.46 -11.38
N LYS A 220 -19.27 -12.91 -11.91
CA LYS A 220 -18.11 -13.38 -11.15
C LYS A 220 -17.01 -12.32 -11.27
N TYR A 221 -16.38 -11.97 -10.17
CA TYR A 221 -15.23 -11.07 -10.15
C TYR A 221 -14.07 -11.77 -9.43
N THR A 222 -12.85 -11.58 -9.95
CA THR A 222 -11.63 -12.18 -9.38
C THR A 222 -10.52 -11.15 -9.39
N HIS A 223 -10.01 -10.79 -8.20
CA HIS A 223 -8.76 -10.05 -8.08
C HIS A 223 -7.59 -10.95 -8.48
N ARG A 224 -6.71 -10.43 -9.33
CA ARG A 224 -5.49 -11.11 -9.76
C ARG A 224 -4.31 -10.18 -9.59
N SER A 225 -3.14 -10.77 -9.40
CA SER A 225 -1.89 -10.04 -9.28
C SER A 225 -0.86 -10.58 -10.24
N PHE A 226 0.08 -9.73 -10.66
CA PHE A 226 1.22 -10.13 -11.47
C PHE A 226 2.49 -9.40 -11.01
N GLU A 227 3.63 -10.01 -11.32
CA GLU A 227 4.94 -9.38 -11.18
C GLU A 227 5.36 -8.80 -12.53
N TYR A 228 6.16 -7.76 -12.50
CA TYR A 228 6.69 -7.06 -13.66
C TYR A 228 8.16 -6.72 -13.39
N ASP A 229 8.85 -6.18 -14.40
CA ASP A 229 10.24 -5.73 -14.25
C ASP A 229 10.33 -4.42 -13.45
N TYR A 230 10.07 -4.49 -12.15
CA TYR A 230 10.15 -3.37 -11.23
C TYR A 230 11.59 -2.88 -11.05
N HIS A 231 12.60 -3.71 -11.35
CA HIS A 231 14.01 -3.31 -11.32
C HIS A 231 14.30 -2.25 -12.37
N THR A 232 13.88 -2.47 -13.62
CA THR A 232 13.99 -1.45 -14.68
C THR A 232 13.17 -0.20 -14.35
N ALA A 233 11.92 -0.36 -13.91
CA ALA A 233 11.08 0.79 -13.54
C ALA A 233 11.74 1.65 -12.44
N LYS A 234 12.22 1.03 -11.36
CA LYS A 234 12.96 1.69 -10.27
C LYS A 234 14.22 2.39 -10.77
N GLN A 235 15.03 1.71 -11.61
CA GLN A 235 16.25 2.29 -12.15
C GLN A 235 15.97 3.53 -12.98
N LEU A 236 14.94 3.52 -13.82
CA LEU A 236 14.53 4.67 -14.62
C LEU A 236 14.06 5.85 -13.75
N MET A 237 13.36 5.57 -12.64
CA MET A 237 13.00 6.62 -11.67
C MET A 237 14.23 7.29 -11.07
N HIS A 238 15.25 6.52 -10.69
CA HIS A 238 16.51 7.08 -10.16
C HIS A 238 17.27 7.91 -11.20
N ILE A 239 17.37 7.44 -12.45
CA ILE A 239 18.08 8.16 -13.52
C ILE A 239 17.39 9.50 -13.84
N ASN A 240 16.08 9.56 -13.71
CA ASN A 240 15.28 10.76 -13.95
C ASN A 240 15.08 11.63 -12.68
N PHE A 241 15.80 11.34 -11.59
CA PHE A 241 15.73 12.10 -10.33
C PHE A 241 14.30 12.21 -9.74
N LEU A 242 13.47 11.19 -9.96
CA LEU A 242 12.14 11.10 -9.35
C LEU A 242 12.24 10.69 -7.87
N PRO A 243 11.19 10.91 -7.05
CA PRO A 243 11.24 10.64 -5.62
C PRO A 243 11.68 9.21 -5.28
N GLU A 244 12.77 9.08 -4.53
CA GLU A 244 13.35 7.80 -4.11
C GLU A 244 12.35 6.94 -3.34
N ALA A 245 11.49 7.57 -2.52
CA ALA A 245 10.43 6.88 -1.78
C ALA A 245 9.46 6.09 -2.69
N TYR A 246 9.07 6.65 -3.84
CA TYR A 246 8.22 5.93 -4.79
C TYR A 246 9.00 4.82 -5.52
N ALA A 247 10.27 5.08 -5.87
CA ALA A 247 11.12 4.09 -6.49
C ALA A 247 11.35 2.87 -5.56
N ASP A 248 11.53 3.10 -4.27
CA ASP A 248 11.64 2.04 -3.25
C ASP A 248 10.33 1.30 -3.00
N THR A 249 9.19 1.98 -3.14
CA THR A 249 7.87 1.34 -3.05
C THR A 249 7.74 0.23 -4.09
N LEU A 250 8.23 0.42 -5.33
CA LEU A 250 8.17 -0.59 -6.39
C LEU A 250 8.84 -1.92 -6.00
N GLN A 251 9.92 -1.84 -5.22
CA GLN A 251 10.68 -3.02 -4.79
C GLN A 251 10.16 -3.60 -3.47
N THR A 252 9.83 -2.74 -2.50
CA THR A 252 9.47 -3.16 -1.15
C THR A 252 8.01 -3.55 -1.00
N GLY A 253 7.15 -3.04 -1.87
CA GLY A 253 5.71 -3.16 -1.72
C GLY A 253 5.13 -2.35 -0.56
N LEU A 254 5.89 -1.40 0.00
CA LEU A 254 5.51 -0.58 1.14
C LEU A 254 5.42 0.89 0.75
N TRP A 255 4.31 1.51 1.09
CA TRP A 255 4.12 2.95 0.88
C TRP A 255 4.86 3.73 1.97
N ASP A 256 5.76 4.63 1.57
CA ASP A 256 6.42 5.55 2.50
C ASP A 256 5.41 6.50 3.18
N ASN A 257 4.44 7.01 2.42
CA ASN A 257 3.39 7.88 2.93
C ASN A 257 2.02 7.18 2.94
N MET A 258 1.39 7.14 4.11
CA MET A 258 0.07 6.56 4.34
C MET A 258 -0.95 7.59 4.86
N GLU A 259 -0.70 8.90 4.68
CA GLU A 259 -1.59 9.96 5.16
C GLU A 259 -3.01 9.87 4.59
N ILE A 260 -3.15 9.39 3.35
CA ILE A 260 -4.47 9.18 2.71
C ILE A 260 -5.21 7.95 3.24
N LEU A 261 -4.50 7.01 3.89
CA LEU A 261 -5.09 5.74 4.33
C LEU A 261 -5.88 5.94 5.62
N PRO A 262 -7.08 5.36 5.75
CA PRO A 262 -7.76 5.23 7.03
C PRO A 262 -6.99 4.26 7.94
N GLU A 263 -7.30 4.29 9.24
CA GLU A 263 -6.57 3.51 10.25
C GLU A 263 -6.58 2.00 10.00
N LEU A 264 -7.68 1.44 9.45
CA LEU A 264 -7.75 0.02 9.15
C LEU A 264 -6.79 -0.38 8.02
N GLU A 265 -6.71 0.41 6.95
CA GLU A 265 -5.79 0.19 5.84
C GLU A 265 -4.32 0.43 6.26
N LYS A 266 -4.06 1.41 7.14
CA LYS A 266 -2.71 1.62 7.72
C LYS A 266 -2.23 0.39 8.49
N MET A 267 -3.11 -0.22 9.29
CA MET A 267 -2.78 -1.43 10.06
C MET A 267 -2.48 -2.66 9.18
N ALA A 268 -2.87 -2.61 7.90
CA ALA A 268 -2.62 -3.68 6.93
C ALA A 268 -1.29 -3.52 6.16
N GLN A 269 -0.53 -2.44 6.41
CA GLN A 269 0.75 -2.23 5.73
C GLN A 269 1.69 -3.43 5.88
N GLY A 270 2.23 -3.90 4.75
CA GLY A 270 3.17 -5.01 4.71
C GLY A 270 2.55 -6.38 4.97
N ILE A 271 1.22 -6.47 5.06
CA ILE A 271 0.51 -7.74 5.17
C ILE A 271 0.03 -8.12 3.76
N PRO A 272 0.53 -9.23 3.17
CA PRO A 272 0.16 -9.64 1.82
C PRO A 272 -1.36 -9.81 1.67
N ILE A 273 -1.93 -9.18 0.65
CA ILE A 273 -3.34 -9.31 0.34
C ILE A 273 -3.59 -10.68 -0.30
N ASP A 274 -4.56 -11.44 0.21
CA ASP A 274 -4.94 -12.74 -0.33
C ASP A 274 -6.46 -12.85 -0.49
N PHE A 275 -6.92 -12.84 -1.74
CA PHE A 275 -8.34 -13.01 -2.09
C PHE A 275 -8.75 -14.46 -2.32
N ASN A 276 -7.82 -15.43 -2.26
CA ASN A 276 -8.14 -16.84 -2.46
C ASN A 276 -8.69 -17.53 -1.21
N THR A 277 -8.59 -16.91 -0.04
CA THR A 277 -9.18 -17.43 1.20
C THR A 277 -10.64 -17.00 1.32
N ASN A 278 -11.55 -17.75 0.72
CA ASN A 278 -12.99 -17.62 0.99
C ASN A 278 -13.31 -18.05 2.43
N SER A 279 -13.97 -17.17 3.19
CA SER A 279 -14.76 -17.40 4.42
C SER A 279 -14.03 -17.77 5.73
N ASN A 280 -14.34 -16.97 6.78
CA ASN A 280 -14.01 -17.13 8.20
C ASN A 280 -12.54 -16.97 8.60
N ILE A 281 -12.11 -15.73 8.85
CA ILE A 281 -10.90 -15.47 9.64
C ILE A 281 -11.17 -15.83 11.10
N ASN A 282 -11.08 -17.11 11.41
CA ASN A 282 -10.38 -17.54 12.61
C ASN A 282 -8.91 -17.18 12.39
N LYS A 283 -8.44 -16.16 13.10
CA LYS A 283 -7.04 -15.75 13.16
C LYS A 283 -6.19 -16.92 13.65
N ASN A 284 -5.62 -17.69 12.73
CA ASN A 284 -4.47 -18.56 12.93
C ASN A 284 -4.12 -19.22 11.60
N THR A 285 -3.14 -18.69 10.87
CA THR A 285 -1.91 -19.44 10.57
C THR A 285 -0.91 -18.64 9.72
N LYS A 286 0.28 -18.46 10.30
CA LYS A 286 1.62 -18.62 9.70
C LYS A 286 1.88 -17.91 8.36
N GLN A 287 2.30 -16.65 8.47
CA GLN A 287 3.18 -15.98 7.51
C GLN A 287 4.45 -16.82 7.29
N ASN A 288 4.79 -17.05 6.03
CA ASN A 288 6.04 -17.66 5.62
C ASN A 288 6.46 -17.03 4.29
N THR A 289 7.06 -15.84 4.35
CA THR A 289 7.82 -15.21 3.27
C THR A 289 9.00 -14.49 3.91
N MET A 290 10.13 -15.20 4.00
CA MET A 290 11.39 -14.64 4.49
C MET A 290 11.93 -13.65 3.45
N ALA A 291 11.63 -12.36 3.62
CA ALA A 291 12.61 -11.34 3.29
C ALA A 291 13.84 -11.63 4.14
N ASN A 292 15.04 -11.60 3.53
CA ASN A 292 16.29 -11.90 4.20
C ASN A 292 16.68 -10.70 5.10
N ASN A 293 15.86 -10.42 6.12
CA ASN A 293 16.17 -9.50 7.20
C ASN A 293 17.17 -10.19 8.13
N TYR A 294 18.23 -9.47 8.53
CA TYR A 294 19.21 -9.98 9.50
C TYR A 294 18.55 -10.44 10.81
N TYR A 295 17.38 -9.88 11.14
CA TYR A 295 16.50 -10.34 12.21
C TYR A 295 15.24 -10.98 11.62
N ASP A 296 15.19 -12.32 11.55
CA ASP A 296 14.00 -13.08 11.13
C ASP A 296 13.11 -13.37 12.35
N PRO A 297 11.86 -12.88 12.41
CA PRO A 297 10.94 -13.16 13.51
C PRO A 297 10.76 -14.66 13.82
N ALA A 298 10.96 -15.55 12.84
CA ALA A 298 10.91 -17.00 13.05
C ALA A 298 12.09 -17.54 13.89
N ASP A 299 13.23 -16.84 13.93
CA ASP A 299 14.41 -17.24 14.70
C ASP A 299 14.16 -17.20 16.21
N LEU A 300 13.25 -16.34 16.69
CA LEU A 300 12.86 -16.32 18.10
C LEU A 300 12.31 -17.70 18.54
N ARG A 301 11.65 -18.46 17.64
CA ARG A 301 11.18 -19.82 17.94
C ARG A 301 12.32 -20.82 18.08
N LYS A 302 13.48 -20.51 17.52
CA LYS A 302 14.71 -21.30 17.64
C LYS A 302 15.50 -20.94 18.89
N PHE A 303 15.07 -19.97 19.70
CA PHE A 303 15.80 -19.54 20.91
C PHE A 303 16.11 -20.72 21.85
N GLY A 304 15.18 -21.66 22.04
CA GLY A 304 15.43 -22.88 22.83
C GLY A 304 16.56 -23.78 22.31
N LYS A 305 16.97 -23.62 21.04
CA LYS A 305 18.01 -24.42 20.36
C LYS A 305 19.42 -23.88 20.56
N ILE A 306 19.62 -22.78 21.29
CA ILE A 306 20.98 -22.26 21.58
C ILE A 306 21.86 -23.25 22.36
N THR A 307 21.28 -24.31 22.91
CA THR A 307 21.97 -25.44 23.55
C THR A 307 22.63 -26.40 22.55
N GLU A 308 22.24 -26.39 21.25
CA GLU A 308 22.67 -27.40 20.26
C GLU A 308 24.20 -27.47 20.08
N TRP A 309 24.91 -26.35 20.22
CA TRP A 309 26.37 -26.29 20.06
C TRP A 309 27.12 -26.16 21.39
N SER A 310 26.41 -26.00 22.51
CA SER A 310 26.98 -25.92 23.86
C SER A 310 25.90 -26.21 24.91
N GLU A 311 25.65 -27.50 25.14
CA GLU A 311 24.56 -27.96 26.01
C GLU A 311 24.75 -27.51 27.46
N GLU A 312 25.96 -27.65 28.02
CA GLU A 312 26.22 -27.31 29.41
C GLU A 312 25.97 -25.82 29.70
N LEU A 313 26.48 -24.92 28.84
CA LEU A 313 26.30 -23.48 29.02
C LEU A 313 24.87 -23.05 28.74
N GLY A 314 24.22 -23.63 27.72
CA GLY A 314 22.84 -23.32 27.37
C GLY A 314 21.86 -23.75 28.46
N THR A 315 22.01 -24.94 29.05
CA THR A 315 21.16 -25.41 30.16
C THR A 315 21.32 -24.52 31.39
N LYS A 316 22.57 -24.19 31.77
CA LYS A 316 22.83 -23.25 32.88
C LYS A 316 22.21 -21.87 32.63
N PHE A 317 22.25 -21.38 31.39
CA PHE A 317 21.59 -20.14 31.01
C PHE A 317 20.07 -20.23 31.15
N PHE A 318 19.43 -21.28 30.65
CA PHE A 318 17.96 -21.42 30.72
C PHE A 318 17.45 -21.64 32.15
N ASP A 319 18.18 -22.38 32.98
CA ASP A 319 17.87 -22.54 34.40
C ASP A 319 17.89 -21.17 35.11
N TYR A 320 18.94 -20.38 34.88
CA TYR A 320 19.04 -19.03 35.42
C TYR A 320 17.95 -18.12 34.85
N TYR A 321 17.76 -18.10 33.54
CA TYR A 321 16.79 -17.24 32.85
C TYR A 321 15.36 -17.53 33.33
N GLY A 322 14.96 -18.80 33.38
CA GLY A 322 13.67 -19.21 33.92
C GLY A 322 13.49 -18.78 35.38
N LYS A 323 14.51 -19.01 36.22
CA LYS A 323 14.48 -18.64 37.63
C LYS A 323 14.35 -17.12 37.85
N VAL A 324 14.98 -16.32 36.99
CA VAL A 324 14.89 -14.84 37.04
C VAL A 324 13.45 -14.36 36.82
N PHE A 325 12.65 -15.05 36.01
CA PHE A 325 11.28 -14.63 35.68
C PHE A 325 10.17 -15.26 36.55
N GLU A 326 10.50 -16.19 37.46
CA GLU A 326 9.57 -16.66 38.49
C GLU A 326 9.18 -15.53 39.45
N GLU A 327 7.96 -15.51 39.97
CA GLU A 327 7.56 -14.49 40.95
C GLU A 327 8.40 -14.57 42.23
N GLY A 328 8.68 -13.40 42.80
CA GLY A 328 9.44 -13.27 44.05
C GLY A 328 9.17 -11.92 44.69
N ALA A 329 10.23 -11.19 45.06
CA ALA A 329 10.08 -9.81 45.56
C ALA A 329 9.50 -8.84 44.50
N LEU A 330 9.66 -9.18 43.21
CA LEU A 330 8.98 -8.53 42.10
C LEU A 330 7.94 -9.49 41.53
N THR A 331 6.77 -8.94 41.21
CA THR A 331 5.67 -9.62 40.51
C THR A 331 6.07 -9.97 39.07
N ALA A 332 5.38 -10.92 38.45
CA ALA A 332 5.60 -11.24 37.05
C ALA A 332 5.35 -10.03 36.13
N ARG A 333 4.43 -9.14 36.49
CA ARG A 333 4.10 -7.90 35.78
C ARG A 333 5.25 -6.88 35.83
N GLU A 334 5.81 -6.63 37.01
CA GLU A 334 6.93 -5.69 37.18
C GLU A 334 8.16 -6.16 36.41
N LYS A 335 8.44 -7.47 36.44
CA LYS A 335 9.55 -8.05 35.67
C LYS A 335 9.36 -7.87 34.15
N SER A 336 8.14 -7.97 33.65
CA SER A 336 7.82 -7.71 32.24
C SER A 336 8.01 -6.24 31.85
N LEU A 337 7.62 -5.29 32.70
CA LEU A 337 7.87 -3.86 32.46
C LEU A 337 9.36 -3.54 32.42
N ILE A 338 10.13 -4.08 33.37
CA ILE A 338 11.59 -3.93 33.39
C ILE A 338 12.21 -4.52 32.11
N ALA A 339 11.80 -5.72 31.74
CA ALA A 339 12.32 -6.38 30.54
C ALA A 339 11.94 -5.64 29.26
N LEU A 340 10.74 -5.07 29.17
CA LEU A 340 10.29 -4.26 28.05
C LEU A 340 11.13 -2.97 27.92
N ALA A 341 11.37 -2.26 29.02
CA ALA A 341 12.21 -1.07 29.04
C ALA A 341 13.65 -1.38 28.61
N VAL A 342 14.24 -2.44 29.17
CA VAL A 342 15.60 -2.90 28.80
C VAL A 342 15.67 -3.28 27.32
N SER A 343 14.64 -3.95 26.80
CA SER A 343 14.58 -4.38 25.38
C SER A 343 14.73 -3.23 24.40
N HIS A 344 14.12 -2.07 24.73
CA HIS A 344 14.23 -0.85 23.92
C HIS A 344 15.61 -0.20 24.06
N VAL A 345 16.14 -0.10 25.28
CA VAL A 345 17.48 0.48 25.53
C VAL A 345 18.58 -0.31 24.82
N VAL A 346 18.48 -1.64 24.79
CA VAL A 346 19.46 -2.50 24.07
C VAL A 346 19.11 -2.71 22.59
N LYS A 347 18.01 -2.12 22.11
CA LYS A 347 17.56 -2.14 20.70
C LYS A 347 17.43 -3.56 20.14
N CYS A 348 16.92 -4.48 20.96
CA CYS A 348 16.75 -5.89 20.60
C CYS A 348 15.35 -6.13 20.02
N PRO A 349 15.20 -6.32 18.69
CA PRO A 349 13.88 -6.49 18.07
C PRO A 349 13.14 -7.73 18.59
N TYR A 350 13.83 -8.86 18.76
CA TYR A 350 13.26 -10.07 19.34
C TYR A 350 12.72 -9.86 20.77
N CYS A 351 13.43 -9.07 21.56
CA CYS A 351 13.08 -8.81 22.95
C CYS A 351 11.88 -7.86 23.03
N ILE A 352 11.83 -6.84 22.16
CA ILE A 352 10.69 -5.91 22.05
C ILE A 352 9.41 -6.69 21.77
N ASP A 353 9.42 -7.57 20.77
CA ASP A 353 8.26 -8.41 20.43
C ASP A 353 7.86 -9.33 21.60
N ALA A 354 8.83 -10.01 22.19
CA ALA A 354 8.60 -10.97 23.26
C ALA A 354 7.94 -10.31 24.49
N TYR A 355 8.49 -9.19 24.97
CA TYR A 355 8.00 -8.54 26.18
C TYR A 355 6.81 -7.61 25.96
N THR A 356 6.56 -7.16 24.73
CA THR A 356 5.28 -6.53 24.37
C THR A 356 4.15 -7.55 24.49
N LYS A 357 4.32 -8.74 23.90
CA LYS A 357 3.32 -9.82 23.97
C LYS A 357 3.12 -10.34 25.40
N ASP A 358 4.22 -10.61 26.11
CA ASP A 358 4.18 -11.06 27.51
C ASP A 358 3.51 -10.02 28.42
N GLY A 359 3.78 -8.73 28.19
CA GLY A 359 3.13 -7.66 28.94
C GLY A 359 1.63 -7.57 28.69
N LEU A 360 1.18 -7.73 27.44
CA LEU A 360 -0.25 -7.80 27.11
C LEU A 360 -0.93 -8.97 27.82
N GLN A 361 -0.28 -10.14 27.86
CA GLN A 361 -0.82 -11.33 28.55
C GLN A 361 -0.95 -11.13 30.06
N LYS A 362 -0.10 -10.27 30.65
CA LYS A 362 -0.13 -9.90 32.07
C LYS A 362 -0.97 -8.65 32.36
N GLY A 363 -1.77 -8.21 31.38
CA GLY A 363 -2.70 -7.09 31.51
C GLY A 363 -2.04 -5.72 31.64
N ILE A 364 -0.80 -5.57 31.17
CA ILE A 364 -0.10 -4.26 31.17
C ILE A 364 -0.77 -3.38 30.13
N THR A 365 -1.16 -2.18 30.52
CA THR A 365 -1.81 -1.21 29.63
C THR A 365 -0.80 -0.55 28.69
N LYS A 366 -1.28 0.00 27.57
CA LYS A 366 -0.41 0.72 26.62
C LYS A 366 0.24 1.95 27.27
N GLU A 367 -0.45 2.59 28.21
CA GLU A 367 0.05 3.72 28.98
C GLU A 367 1.24 3.31 29.87
N GLU A 368 1.11 2.21 30.62
CA GLU A 368 2.20 1.69 31.46
C GLU A 368 3.40 1.20 30.64
N MET A 369 3.16 0.58 29.49
CA MET A 369 4.25 0.18 28.58
C MET A 369 5.03 1.40 28.09
N MET A 370 4.33 2.45 27.66
CA MET A 370 4.98 3.67 27.16
C MET A 370 5.73 4.40 28.28
N GLU A 371 5.17 4.46 29.49
CA GLU A 371 5.87 5.03 30.65
C GLU A 371 7.17 4.28 30.95
N ALA A 372 7.16 2.94 30.95
CA ALA A 372 8.37 2.13 31.15
C ALA A 372 9.43 2.37 30.06
N VAL A 373 9.02 2.53 28.79
CA VAL A 373 9.93 2.88 27.70
C VAL A 373 10.57 4.26 27.93
N HIS A 374 9.79 5.26 28.36
CA HIS A 374 10.32 6.58 28.69
C HIS A 374 11.29 6.55 29.88
N VAL A 375 11.05 5.72 30.89
CA VAL A 375 12.00 5.50 31.99
C VAL A 375 13.32 4.94 31.45
N GLY A 376 13.29 3.96 30.55
CA GLY A 376 14.48 3.43 29.90
C GLY A 376 15.24 4.49 29.08
N ALA A 377 14.52 5.25 28.26
CA ALA A 377 15.09 6.31 27.42
C ALA A 377 15.75 7.44 28.25
N ALA A 378 15.18 7.78 29.42
CA ALA A 378 15.77 8.76 30.33
C ALA A 378 17.14 8.32 30.86
N ILE A 379 17.33 7.03 31.14
CA ILE A 379 18.61 6.48 31.59
C ILE A 379 19.65 6.48 30.46
N GLU A 380 19.28 6.06 29.23
CA GLU A 380 20.20 6.08 28.07
C GLU A 380 20.65 7.51 27.72
N SER A 381 19.71 8.46 27.71
CA SER A 381 20.01 9.87 27.44
C SER A 381 20.84 10.52 28.55
N GLY A 382 20.53 10.24 29.82
CA GLY A 382 21.33 10.69 30.95
C GLY A 382 22.78 10.19 30.91
N ALA A 383 22.98 8.91 30.61
CA ALA A 383 24.31 8.31 30.45
C ALA A 383 25.10 8.98 29.30
N THR A 384 24.41 9.36 28.23
CA THR A 384 25.01 10.10 27.11
C THR A 384 25.44 11.51 27.55
N LEU A 385 24.56 12.24 28.23
CA LEU A 385 24.82 13.63 28.65
C LEU A 385 25.93 13.73 29.70
N VAL A 386 26.00 12.80 30.65
CA VAL A 386 27.07 12.82 31.67
C VAL A 386 28.45 12.58 31.06
N HIS A 387 28.57 11.82 29.96
CA HIS A 387 29.83 11.70 29.22
C HIS A 387 30.25 13.03 28.55
N GLY A 388 29.32 13.96 28.33
CA GLY A 388 29.62 15.33 27.93
C GLY A 388 30.57 16.05 28.89
N VAL A 389 30.63 15.67 30.16
CA VAL A 389 31.62 16.20 31.13
C VAL A 389 33.05 15.93 30.66
N GLN A 390 33.32 14.79 30.00
CA GLN A 390 34.65 14.50 29.46
C GLN A 390 35.02 15.47 28.33
N MET A 391 34.07 15.76 27.44
CA MET A 391 34.24 16.77 26.40
C MET A 391 34.48 18.16 27.02
N MET A 392 33.69 18.57 28.01
CA MET A 392 33.87 19.84 28.71
C MET A 392 35.25 19.94 29.35
N ASN A 393 35.71 18.88 30.02
CA ASN A 393 37.05 18.80 30.60
C ASN A 393 38.15 18.93 29.53
N LYS A 394 37.95 18.32 28.35
CA LYS A 394 38.89 18.41 27.23
C LYS A 394 38.90 19.80 26.61
N TYR A 395 37.74 20.41 26.43
CA TYR A 395 37.58 21.78 25.95
C TYR A 395 38.35 22.75 26.84
N ASN A 396 38.08 22.73 28.16
CA ASN A 396 38.74 23.61 29.13
C ASN A 396 40.27 23.47 29.15
N LYS A 397 40.81 22.28 28.84
CA LYS A 397 42.27 22.05 28.72
C LYS A 397 42.88 22.61 27.44
N LEU A 398 42.09 22.74 26.37
CA LEU A 398 42.57 23.17 25.05
C LEU A 398 42.26 24.63 24.74
N SER A 399 41.30 25.24 25.43
CA SER A 399 40.83 26.60 25.20
C SER A 399 41.59 27.67 26.01
N HIS A 400 42.74 27.32 26.60
CA HIS A 400 43.61 28.21 27.37
C HIS A 400 45.01 28.29 26.76
#